data_AF-A0A928B3X8-F1
#
_entry.id   AF-A0A928B3X8-F1
#
_cell.length_a   1.000
_cell.length_b   1.000
_cell.length_c   1.000
_cell.angle_alpha   90.00
_cell.angle_beta   90.00
_cell.angle_gamma   90.00
#
_symmetry.space_group_name_H-M   'P 1'
#
loop_
_entity.id
_entity.type
_entity.pdbx_description
1 polymer ?
#
loop_
_entity_poly.entity_id
_entity_poly.type
_entity_poly.pdbx_seq_one_letter_code
_entity_poly.pdbx_strand_id
1 'polypeptide(L)' 'MAHSHEKECPTCGAVIYIQVVSMGVHGGKDTEEAYCPICGTLLYTAMTDGWFEKSVVSPPTKSPYKK' A
#
# COMPACT_ATOMS: atom_id res chain seq x y z
N MET A 1 -10.94 -8.95 -11.10
CA MET A 1 -9.61 -9.58 -10.89
C MET A 1 -9.02 -8.91 -9.67
N ALA A 2 -8.72 -9.64 -8.60
CA ALA A 2 -8.10 -9.04 -7.42
C ALA A 2 -6.66 -8.67 -7.78
N HIS A 3 -6.36 -7.37 -7.88
CA HIS A 3 -5.00 -6.91 -8.09
C HIS A 3 -4.30 -6.85 -6.74
N SER A 4 -3.43 -7.82 -6.48
CA SER A 4 -2.59 -7.84 -5.28
C SER A 4 -1.13 -7.92 -5.68
N HIS A 5 -0.28 -7.14 -5.03
CA HIS A 5 1.15 -7.18 -5.26
C HIS A 5 1.92 -6.87 -3.98
N GLU A 6 3.10 -7.48 -3.87
CA GLU A 6 4.07 -7.14 -2.84
C GLU A 6 4.92 -5.97 -3.30
N LYS A 7 5.19 -5.04 -2.38
CA LYS A 7 6.02 -3.88 -2.63
C LYS A 7 6.98 -3.64 -1.49
N GLU A 8 8.26 -3.57 -1.81
CA GLU A 8 9.28 -3.16 -0.86
C GLU A 8 9.23 -1.64 -0.66
N CYS A 9 9.23 -1.20 0.59
CA CYS A 9 9.28 0.20 0.94
C CYS A 9 10.69 0.75 0.66
N PRO A 10 10.86 1.75 -0.21
CA PRO A 10 12.18 2.28 -0.55
C PRO A 10 12.87 2.98 0.65
N THR A 11 12.09 3.42 1.64
CA THR A 11 12.60 4.15 2.82
C THR A 11 13.08 3.20 3.91
N CYS A 12 12.21 2.30 4.39
CA CYS A 12 12.52 1.41 5.51
C CYS A 12 12.92 -0.01 5.08
N GLY A 13 12.74 -0.36 3.80
CA GLY A 13 13.05 -1.69 3.25
C GLY A 13 12.12 -2.81 3.72
N ALA A 14 10.98 -2.48 4.33
CA ALA A 14 9.95 -3.47 4.68
C ALA A 14 9.19 -3.93 3.44
N VAL A 15 8.85 -5.21 3.36
CA VAL A 15 7.97 -5.74 2.30
C VAL A 15 6.52 -5.64 2.77
N ILE A 16 5.72 -4.91 2.01
CA ILE A 16 4.30 -4.67 2.28
C ILE A 16 3.48 -5.31 1.17
N TYR A 17 2.51 -6.14 1.55
CA TYR A 17 1.51 -6.67 0.66
C TYR A 17 0.38 -5.65 0.51
N ILE A 18 0.05 -5.29 -0.74
CA ILE A 18 -1.01 -4.35 -1.07
C ILE A 18 -2.04 -5.08 -1.92
N GLN A 19 -3.28 -5.09 -1.44
CA GLN A 19 -4.43 -5.66 -2.13
C GLN A 19 -5.45 -4.58 -2.42
N VAL A 20 -5.92 -4.53 -3.67
CA VAL A 20 -7.05 -3.67 -4.05
C VAL A 20 -8.35 -4.41 -3.73
N VAL A 21 -9.16 -3.85 -2.83
CA VAL A 21 -10.50 -4.32 -2.54
C VAL A 21 -11.49 -3.42 -3.27
N SER A 22 -11.93 -3.84 -4.45
CA SER A 22 -12.92 -3.11 -5.26
C SER A 22 -14.32 -3.26 -4.64
N MET A 23 -15.09 -2.17 -4.54
CA MET A 23 -16.48 -2.27 -4.09
C MET A 23 -17.46 -2.70 -5.19
N GLY A 24 -17.00 -2.84 -6.45
CA GLY A 24 -17.84 -3.27 -7.57
C GLY A 24 -18.89 -2.22 -7.95
N VAL A 25 -18.67 -0.97 -7.54
CA VAL A 25 -19.55 0.15 -7.83
C VAL A 25 -19.03 0.83 -9.08
N HIS A 26 -19.78 0.74 -10.17
CA HIS A 26 -19.51 1.43 -11.42
C HIS A 26 -19.63 2.95 -11.24
N GLY A 27 -18.59 3.58 -10.69
CA GLY A 27 -18.61 5.01 -10.40
C GLY A 27 -17.48 5.55 -9.50
N GLY A 28 -16.74 4.68 -8.79
CA GLY A 28 -15.64 5.14 -7.96
C GLY A 28 -14.48 5.68 -8.81
N LYS A 29 -14.23 6.99 -8.70
CA LYS A 29 -13.16 7.72 -9.40
C LYS A 29 -12.18 8.36 -8.43
N ASP A 30 -12.13 7.83 -7.21
CA ASP A 30 -11.28 8.38 -6.18
C ASP A 30 -9.88 7.78 -6.32
N THR A 31 -8.88 8.66 -6.25
CA THR A 31 -7.49 8.25 -6.21
C THR A 31 -7.22 7.80 -4.79
N GLU A 32 -6.84 6.53 -4.64
CA GLU A 32 -6.38 6.05 -3.34
C GLU A 32 -4.87 6.00 -3.25
N GLU A 33 -4.41 5.99 -2.01
CA GLU A 33 -3.00 6.03 -1.65
C GLU A 33 -2.68 4.95 -0.61
N ALA A 34 -1.79 4.03 -0.97
CA ALA A 34 -1.26 3.03 -0.06
C ALA A 34 0.04 3.55 0.56
N TYR A 35 -0.02 3.87 1.85
CA TYR A 35 1.14 4.26 2.65
C TYR A 35 1.74 3.09 3.41
N CYS A 36 3.07 3.10 3.55
CA CYS A 36 3.80 2.16 4.38
C CYS A 36 3.33 2.28 5.85
N PRO A 37 2.83 1.21 6.49
CA PRO A 37 2.34 1.27 7.87
C PRO A 37 3.45 1.49 8.90
N ILE A 38 4.72 1.37 8.49
CA ILE A 38 5.88 1.46 9.38
C ILE A 38 6.48 2.87 9.38
N CYS A 39 6.72 3.46 8.19
CA CYS A 39 7.41 4.74 8.07
C CYS A 39 6.59 5.84 7.37
N GLY A 40 5.35 5.54 6.97
CA GLY A 40 4.45 6.52 6.34
C GLY A 40 4.81 6.90 4.90
N THR A 41 5.80 6.28 4.28
CA THR A 41 6.16 6.55 2.88
C THR A 41 5.04 6.10 1.94
N LEU A 42 4.67 6.93 0.97
CA LEU A 42 3.74 6.54 -0.10
C LEU A 42 4.35 5.40 -0.93
N LEU A 43 3.67 4.25 -0.94
CA LEU A 43 4.11 3.06 -1.66
C LEU A 43 3.43 2.94 -3.01
N TYR A 44 2.13 3.18 -3.07
CA TYR A 44 1.35 2.99 -4.28
C TYR A 44 0.22 4.01 -4.33
N THR A 45 -0.12 4.47 -5.53
CA THR A 45 -1.29 5.30 -5.78
C THR A 45 -1.93 4.83 -7.07
N ALA A 46 -3.26 4.66 -7.04
CA ALA A 46 -4.02 4.36 -8.23
C ALA A 46 -5.48 4.80 -8.03
N MET A 47 -6.14 5.12 -9.14
CA MET A 47 -7.59 5.29 -9.16
C MET A 47 -8.23 3.92 -8.98
N THR A 48 -9.08 3.80 -7.97
CA THR A 48 -9.84 2.57 -7.70
C THR A 48 -11.24 2.93 -7.23
N ASP A 49 -12.17 2.01 -7.43
CA ASP A 49 -13.55 2.08 -6.94
C ASP A 49 -13.70 1.51 -5.52
N GLY A 50 -12.60 1.33 -4.81
CA GLY A 50 -12.57 0.78 -3.46
C GLY A 50 -11.36 1.27 -2.68
N TRP A 51 -10.76 0.42 -1.84
CA TRP A 51 -9.64 0.80 -0.99
C TRP A 51 -8.46 -0.17 -1.09
N PHE A 52 -7.29 0.29 -0.64
CA PHE A 52 -6.12 -0.57 -0.48
C PHE A 52 -6.08 -1.18 0.91
N GLU A 53 -6.10 -2.50 0.97
CA GLU A 53 -5.75 -3.25 2.16
C GLU A 53 -4.24 -3.50 2.17
N LYS A 54 -3.60 -3.30 3.33
CA LYS A 54 -2.14 -3.38 3.50
C LYS A 54 -1.78 -4.28 4.66
N SER A 55 -0.84 -5.19 4.41
CA SER A 55 -0.31 -6.10 5.41
C SER A 55 1.22 -6.12 5.37
N VAL A 56 1.86 -6.14 6.54
CA VAL A 56 3.32 -6.22 6.64
C VAL A 56 3.73 -7.69 6.44
N VAL A 57 4.51 -7.96 5.40
CA VAL A 57 5.04 -9.31 5.12
C VAL A 57 6.38 -9.49 5.81
N SER A 58 7.24 -8.47 5.76
CA SER A 58 8.55 -8.50 6.41
C SER A 58 8.83 -7.21 7.18
N PRO A 59 9.59 -7.30 8.29
CA PRO A 59 9.98 -6.13 9.07
C PRO A 59 10.90 -5.20 8.26
N PRO A 60 11.02 -3.93 8.66
CA PRO A 60 11.91 -2.98 7.99
C PRO A 60 13.37 -3.39 8.18
N THR A 61 14.15 -3.32 7.11
CA THR A 61 15.61 -3.57 7.13
C THR A 61 16.41 -2.33 7.54
N LYS A 62 15.78 -1.15 7.53
CA LYS A 62 16.37 0.15 7.92
C LYS A 62 15.53 0.80 9.03
N SER A 63 16.16 1.60 9.89
CA SER A 63 15.44 2.33 10.96
C SER A 63 14.33 3.20 10.37
N PRO A 64 13.05 2.96 10.73
CA PRO A 64 11.91 3.66 10.11
C PRO A 64 11.71 5.07 10.66
N TYR A 65 12.31 5.39 11.80
CA TYR A 65 12.30 6.71 12.39
C TYR A 65 13.60 7.42 12.01
N LYS A 66 13.54 8.28 10.99
CA LYS A 66 14.51 9.38 10.89
C LYS A 66 14.18 10.32 12.05
N LYS A 67 15.06 10.36 13.06
CA LYS A 67 15.08 11.43 14.06
C LYS A 67 15.35 12.77 13.36
#